data_AF-A0A520BD34-F1
#
_entry.id   AF-A0A520BD34-F1
#
_cell.length_a   1.000
_cell.length_b   1.000
_cell.length_c   1.000
_cell.angle_alpha   90.00
_cell.angle_beta   90.00
_cell.angle_gamma   90.00
#
_symmetry.space_group_name_H-M   'P 1'
#
loop_
_entity.id
_entity.type
_entity.pdbx_description
1 polymer ?
#
loop_
_entity_poly.entity_id
_entity_poly.type
_entity_poly.pdbx_seq_one_letter_code
_entity_poly.pdbx_strand_id
1 'polypeptide(L)'
;FIERNDLAIPEKLIQSIANLQIRHLVIYCNGDASLSDFLKLDADFENTTLDSIEIFAPFYSAIDQNFIQQLSENTSRIYNLIFYNCQNEPFNVENNFKFDLLFTPQDLKITSCGKVDLKYFDTNIKKVLEAINHNSCLNKKIGIDAEGNIKNCPAMPQSFGNINETTLEEALLHQDFKKYWNLTKEDITVCKDCEFRNVCTDCRAFTEQTHVNEAGLDVSKPLKCGYDPYTNQWSDWSTNPLKQKAIQNYSL
;
A
#
# COMPACT_ATOMS: atom_id res chain seq x y z
N PHE A 1 -4.40 3.95 2.74
CA PHE A 1 -4.57 2.70 1.98
C PHE A 1 -5.68 1.92 2.65
N ILE A 2 -6.68 1.46 1.92
CA ILE A 2 -7.83 0.74 2.47
C ILE A 2 -8.05 -0.52 1.64
N GLU A 3 -8.20 -1.67 2.31
CA GLU A 3 -8.69 -2.91 1.71
C GLU A 3 -10.19 -3.07 2.03
N ARG A 4 -11.01 -3.35 1.01
CA ARG A 4 -12.46 -3.52 1.13
C ARG A 4 -13.01 -4.50 0.11
N ASN A 5 -14.25 -4.94 0.30
CA ASN A 5 -14.97 -5.74 -0.69
C ASN A 5 -15.75 -4.90 -1.71
N ASP A 6 -15.92 -3.60 -1.45
CA ASP A 6 -16.63 -2.64 -2.28
C ASP A 6 -15.89 -1.29 -2.32
N LEU A 7 -16.31 -0.42 -3.23
CA LEU A 7 -15.81 0.96 -3.31
C LEU A 7 -16.57 1.94 -2.41
N ALA A 8 -17.58 1.49 -1.67
CA ALA A 8 -18.37 2.36 -0.82
C ALA A 8 -17.56 2.79 0.41
N ILE A 9 -17.44 4.09 0.64
CA ILE A 9 -16.72 4.65 1.79
C ILE A 9 -17.75 5.16 2.81
N PRO A 10 -17.72 4.69 4.07
CA PRO A 10 -18.62 5.20 5.10
C PRO A 10 -18.47 6.72 5.31
N GLU A 11 -19.59 7.43 5.52
CA GLU A 11 -19.60 8.89 5.69
C GLU A 11 -18.67 9.36 6.82
N LYS A 12 -18.62 8.64 7.94
CA LYS A 12 -17.69 8.91 9.06
C LYS A 12 -16.22 8.89 8.61
N LEU A 13 -15.88 7.99 7.69
CA LEU A 13 -14.52 7.84 7.18
C LEU A 13 -14.21 8.96 6.17
N ILE A 14 -15.17 9.36 5.33
CA ILE A 14 -15.03 10.54 4.46
C ILE A 14 -14.78 11.79 5.32
N GLN A 15 -15.52 11.97 6.41
CA GLN A 15 -15.32 13.09 7.33
C GLN A 15 -13.93 13.06 7.97
N SER A 16 -13.47 11.88 8.42
CA SER A 16 -12.13 11.72 8.99
C SER A 16 -11.02 12.04 7.97
N ILE A 17 -11.20 11.63 6.71
CA ILE A 17 -10.29 11.95 5.58
C ILE A 17 -10.20 13.46 5.39
N ALA A 18 -11.34 14.16 5.40
CA ALA A 18 -11.38 15.61 5.25
C ALA A 18 -10.76 16.35 6.45
N ASN A 19 -11.09 15.94 7.69
CA ASN A 19 -10.57 16.54 8.91
C ASN A 19 -9.04 16.44 9.01
N LEU A 20 -8.49 15.29 8.63
CA LEU A 20 -7.04 15.04 8.59
C LEU A 20 -6.36 15.60 7.35
N GLN A 21 -7.11 16.24 6.45
CA GLN A 21 -6.62 16.78 5.18
C GLN A 21 -5.87 15.74 4.35
N ILE A 22 -6.36 14.50 4.35
CA ILE A 22 -5.79 13.41 3.55
C ILE A 22 -6.04 13.73 2.07
N ARG A 23 -4.96 13.73 1.29
CA ARG A 23 -4.98 14.11 -0.14
C ARG A 23 -4.94 12.91 -1.08
N HIS A 24 -4.47 11.76 -0.60
CA HIS A 24 -4.23 10.57 -1.41
C HIS A 24 -4.87 9.34 -0.78
N LEU A 25 -5.72 8.67 -1.56
CA LEU A 25 -6.39 7.45 -1.17
C LEU A 25 -6.00 6.32 -2.12
N VAL A 26 -5.63 5.18 -1.55
CA VAL A 26 -5.39 3.94 -2.29
C VAL A 26 -6.41 2.93 -1.80
N ILE A 27 -7.19 2.35 -2.71
CA ILE A 27 -8.21 1.35 -2.43
C ILE A 27 -7.79 0.05 -3.11
N TYR A 28 -7.78 -1.02 -2.34
CA TYR A 28 -7.71 -2.37 -2.84
C TYR A 28 -9.07 -3.03 -2.63
N CYS A 29 -9.83 -3.18 -3.73
CA CYS A 29 -11.18 -3.73 -3.76
C CYS A 29 -11.11 -5.21 -4.13
N ASN A 30 -11.63 -6.08 -3.28
CA ASN A 30 -11.69 -7.53 -3.50
C ASN A 30 -12.90 -7.98 -4.33
N GLY A 31 -13.97 -7.19 -4.34
CA GLY A 31 -15.21 -7.51 -5.04
C GLY A 31 -15.34 -6.81 -6.39
N ASP A 32 -16.26 -7.30 -7.21
CA ASP A 32 -16.63 -6.68 -8.47
C ASP A 32 -17.35 -5.35 -8.19
N ALA A 33 -16.85 -4.26 -8.78
CA ALA A 33 -17.42 -2.93 -8.63
C ALA A 33 -18.05 -2.47 -9.95
N SER A 34 -19.31 -2.05 -9.90
CA SER A 34 -20.03 -1.53 -11.06
C SER A 34 -19.53 -0.15 -11.47
N LEU A 35 -19.82 0.28 -12.70
CA LEU A 35 -19.50 1.63 -13.16
C LEU A 35 -20.03 2.71 -12.20
N SER A 36 -21.27 2.53 -11.72
CA SER A 36 -21.88 3.44 -10.76
C SER A 36 -21.13 3.54 -9.44
N ASP A 37 -20.49 2.45 -8.99
CA ASP A 37 -19.72 2.45 -7.73
C ASP A 37 -18.47 3.33 -7.86
N PHE A 38 -17.76 3.23 -8.99
CA PHE A 38 -16.60 4.09 -9.28
C PHE A 38 -16.99 5.57 -9.41
N LEU A 39 -18.08 5.87 -10.13
CA LEU A 39 -18.57 7.25 -10.29
C LEU A 39 -19.02 7.82 -8.95
N LYS A 40 -19.70 7.01 -8.13
CA LYS A 40 -20.14 7.40 -6.79
C LYS A 40 -18.96 7.68 -5.88
N LEU A 41 -17.92 6.85 -5.92
CA LEU A 41 -16.69 7.05 -5.18
C LEU A 41 -16.04 8.42 -5.47
N ASP A 42 -15.89 8.82 -6.74
CA ASP A 42 -15.32 10.14 -7.08
C ASP A 42 -16.22 11.28 -6.57
N ALA A 43 -17.54 11.16 -6.76
CA ALA A 43 -18.53 12.14 -6.35
C ALA A 43 -18.61 12.33 -4.83
N ASP A 44 -18.42 11.27 -4.05
CA ASP A 44 -18.38 11.33 -2.58
C ASP A 44 -17.27 12.24 -2.04
N PHE A 45 -16.26 12.54 -2.86
CA PHE A 45 -15.15 13.41 -2.51
C PHE A 45 -15.20 14.80 -3.20
N GLU A 46 -16.30 15.17 -3.88
CA GLU A 46 -16.41 16.38 -4.70
C GLU A 46 -16.06 17.69 -3.96
N ASN A 47 -16.30 17.74 -2.64
CA ASN A 47 -16.05 18.90 -1.78
C ASN A 47 -15.10 18.59 -0.61
N THR A 48 -14.15 17.69 -0.82
CA THR A 48 -13.18 17.28 0.20
C THR A 48 -11.75 17.65 -0.19
N THR A 49 -10.79 17.41 0.70
CA THR A 49 -9.35 17.61 0.45
C THR A 49 -8.72 16.49 -0.39
N LEU A 50 -9.49 15.47 -0.76
CA LEU A 50 -8.97 14.33 -1.49
C LEU A 50 -8.71 14.70 -2.95
N ASP A 51 -7.43 14.66 -3.33
CA ASP A 51 -6.95 15.07 -4.64
C ASP A 51 -6.77 13.87 -5.58
N SER A 52 -6.42 12.70 -5.05
CA SER A 52 -6.12 11.55 -5.90
C SER A 52 -6.55 10.21 -5.31
N ILE A 53 -7.06 9.35 -6.19
CA ILE A 53 -7.52 7.99 -5.90
C ILE A 53 -6.78 7.00 -6.81
N GLU A 54 -6.16 6.00 -6.20
CA GLU A 54 -5.64 4.82 -6.88
C GLU A 54 -6.48 3.60 -6.49
N ILE A 55 -6.84 2.79 -7.48
CA ILE A 55 -7.74 1.66 -7.26
C ILE A 55 -7.12 0.39 -7.85
N PHE A 56 -7.07 -0.66 -7.04
CA PHE A 56 -6.85 -2.03 -7.46
C PHE A 56 -8.18 -2.76 -7.35
N ALA A 57 -8.67 -3.37 -8.44
CA ALA A 57 -9.94 -4.10 -8.46
C ALA A 57 -9.82 -5.38 -9.31
N PRO A 58 -10.60 -6.44 -9.02
CA PRO A 58 -10.62 -7.62 -9.88
C PRO A 58 -11.20 -7.25 -11.25
N PHE A 59 -10.64 -7.85 -12.29
CA PHE A 59 -11.25 -7.81 -13.62
C PHE A 59 -12.46 -8.75 -13.68
N TYR A 60 -13.54 -8.27 -14.29
CA TYR A 60 -14.74 -9.05 -14.61
C TYR A 60 -15.31 -8.58 -15.95
N SER A 61 -16.21 -9.38 -16.52
CA SER A 61 -16.62 -9.28 -17.94
C SER A 61 -17.34 -7.99 -18.35
N ALA A 62 -17.83 -7.17 -17.42
CA ALA A 62 -18.48 -5.90 -17.76
C ALA A 62 -17.47 -4.74 -17.96
N ILE A 63 -16.19 -4.95 -17.62
CA ILE A 63 -15.16 -3.94 -17.82
C ILE A 63 -14.70 -3.98 -19.29
N ASP A 64 -15.32 -3.14 -20.10
CA ASP A 64 -14.99 -2.95 -21.51
C ASP A 64 -14.47 -1.53 -21.79
N GLN A 65 -14.19 -1.22 -23.07
CA GLN A 65 -13.67 0.09 -23.45
C GLN A 65 -14.67 1.22 -23.13
N ASN A 66 -15.98 0.98 -23.26
CA ASN A 66 -17.01 1.98 -22.98
C ASN A 66 -17.11 2.25 -21.47
N PHE A 67 -17.00 1.23 -20.62
CA PHE A 67 -16.91 1.37 -19.17
C PHE A 67 -15.78 2.33 -18.79
N ILE A 68 -14.59 2.10 -19.33
CA ILE A 68 -13.39 2.91 -19.05
C ILE A 68 -13.51 4.31 -19.63
N GLN A 69 -14.08 4.47 -20.83
CA GLN A 69 -14.36 5.77 -21.42
C GLN A 69 -15.28 6.60 -20.53
N GLN A 70 -16.37 5.99 -20.03
CA GLN A 70 -17.30 6.67 -19.13
C GLN A 70 -16.64 7.08 -17.81
N LEU A 71 -15.74 6.26 -17.26
CA LEU A 71 -14.93 6.66 -16.11
C LEU A 71 -14.02 7.85 -16.42
N SER A 72 -13.28 7.79 -17.53
CA SER A 72 -12.36 8.86 -17.94
C SER A 72 -13.08 10.20 -18.14
N GLU A 73 -14.30 10.17 -18.71
CA GLU A 73 -15.09 11.38 -18.95
C GLU A 73 -15.66 11.98 -17.66
N ASN A 74 -16.09 11.15 -16.71
CA ASN A 74 -16.91 11.56 -15.56
C ASN A 74 -16.20 11.50 -14.21
N THR A 75 -14.92 11.13 -14.16
CA THR A 75 -14.10 11.17 -12.93
C THR A 75 -12.95 12.16 -13.08
N SER A 76 -12.44 12.65 -11.95
CA SER A 76 -11.41 13.68 -11.90
C SER A 76 -10.27 13.38 -10.93
N ARG A 77 -10.52 12.53 -9.93
CA ARG A 77 -9.56 12.19 -8.88
C ARG A 77 -8.89 10.86 -9.09
N ILE A 78 -9.51 9.96 -9.86
CA ILE A 78 -8.88 8.68 -10.22
C ILE A 78 -7.69 8.99 -11.12
N TYR A 79 -6.48 8.63 -10.67
CA TYR A 79 -5.25 8.84 -11.45
C TYR A 79 -4.61 7.54 -11.90
N ASN A 80 -4.91 6.42 -11.21
CA ASN A 80 -4.38 5.11 -11.56
C ASN A 80 -5.41 4.03 -11.24
N LEU A 81 -5.66 3.15 -12.21
CA LEU A 81 -6.62 2.06 -12.13
C LEU A 81 -5.97 0.76 -12.58
N ILE A 82 -5.88 -0.20 -11.67
CA ILE A 82 -5.30 -1.51 -11.93
C ILE A 82 -6.38 -2.58 -11.81
N PHE A 83 -6.64 -3.28 -12.90
CA PHE A 83 -7.47 -4.47 -12.91
C PHE A 83 -6.62 -5.74 -12.91
N TYR A 84 -6.74 -6.54 -11.86
CA TYR A 84 -5.98 -7.77 -11.68
C TYR A 84 -6.80 -9.02 -12.02
N ASN A 85 -6.18 -10.19 -12.11
CA ASN A 85 -6.79 -11.43 -12.63
C ASN A 85 -7.30 -11.33 -14.08
N CYS A 86 -6.68 -10.48 -14.89
CA CYS A 86 -7.01 -10.30 -16.31
C CYS A 86 -5.99 -11.03 -17.20
N GLN A 87 -6.36 -12.19 -17.76
CA GLN A 87 -5.44 -13.01 -18.57
C GLN A 87 -5.09 -12.38 -19.92
N ASN A 88 -6.04 -11.66 -20.52
CA ASN A 88 -5.86 -10.96 -21.78
C ASN A 88 -6.51 -9.60 -21.67
N GLU A 89 -5.85 -8.56 -22.18
CA GLU A 89 -6.42 -7.22 -22.22
C GLU A 89 -7.75 -7.24 -22.99
N PRO A 90 -8.84 -6.70 -22.40
CA PRO A 90 -10.17 -6.75 -23.01
C PRO A 90 -10.28 -5.88 -24.26
N PHE A 91 -9.42 -4.87 -24.38
CA PHE A 91 -9.33 -3.95 -25.50
C PHE A 91 -7.94 -3.32 -25.54
N ASN A 92 -7.56 -2.69 -26.66
CA ASN A 92 -6.29 -1.99 -26.77
C ASN A 92 -6.34 -0.68 -25.97
N VAL A 93 -5.50 -0.56 -24.95
CA VAL A 93 -5.39 0.65 -24.14
C VAL A 93 -4.62 1.70 -24.93
N GLU A 94 -5.34 2.54 -25.67
CA GLU A 94 -4.76 3.78 -26.21
C GLU A 94 -4.61 4.80 -25.07
N ASN A 95 -3.49 5.53 -25.02
CA ASN A 95 -3.13 6.51 -23.97
C ASN A 95 -4.01 7.78 -23.95
N ASN A 96 -5.32 7.65 -24.17
CA ASN A 96 -6.28 8.75 -24.31
C ASN A 96 -7.17 8.93 -23.08
N PHE A 97 -6.95 8.17 -22.01
CA PHE A 97 -7.69 8.30 -20.75
C PHE A 97 -7.03 9.32 -19.81
N LYS A 98 -7.81 9.92 -18.91
CA LYS A 98 -7.32 10.90 -17.93
C LYS A 98 -6.51 10.28 -16.77
N PHE A 99 -6.39 8.96 -16.75
CA PHE A 99 -5.71 8.17 -15.72
C PHE A 99 -4.86 7.06 -16.35
N ASP A 100 -3.89 6.58 -15.59
CA ASP A 100 -3.15 5.37 -15.94
C ASP A 100 -4.05 4.14 -15.77
N LEU A 101 -4.03 3.24 -16.76
CA LEU A 101 -4.82 2.02 -16.76
C LEU A 101 -3.90 0.82 -17.00
N LEU A 102 -4.00 -0.18 -16.12
CA LEU A 102 -3.24 -1.42 -16.23
C LEU A 102 -4.16 -2.64 -16.04
N PHE A 103 -4.10 -3.57 -16.98
CA PHE A 103 -4.63 -4.93 -16.81
C PHE A 103 -3.48 -5.87 -16.51
N THR A 104 -3.63 -6.74 -15.50
CA THR A 104 -2.58 -7.71 -15.14
C THR A 104 -3.15 -9.09 -14.88
N PRO A 105 -2.48 -10.17 -15.35
CA PRO A 105 -2.89 -11.54 -15.05
C PRO A 105 -2.55 -11.96 -13.61
N GLN A 106 -1.82 -11.13 -12.88
CA GLN A 106 -1.40 -11.44 -11.51
C GLN A 106 -2.59 -11.45 -10.55
N ASP A 107 -2.61 -12.42 -9.64
CA ASP A 107 -3.47 -12.41 -8.45
C ASP A 107 -2.81 -11.49 -7.40
N LEU A 108 -3.20 -10.23 -7.41
CA LEU A 108 -2.69 -9.25 -6.45
C LEU A 108 -3.32 -9.50 -5.09
N LYS A 109 -2.52 -9.37 -4.03
CA LYS A 109 -2.94 -9.47 -2.63
C LYS A 109 -2.18 -8.44 -1.82
N ILE A 110 -2.72 -7.99 -0.70
CA ILE A 110 -1.98 -7.14 0.25
C ILE A 110 -0.67 -7.81 0.69
N THR A 111 -0.68 -9.13 0.84
CA THR A 111 0.51 -9.94 1.13
C THR A 111 1.55 -9.94 0.02
N SER A 112 1.27 -9.42 -1.18
CA SER A 112 2.27 -9.24 -2.25
C SER A 112 3.13 -7.99 -2.07
N CYS A 113 2.78 -7.09 -1.16
CA CYS A 113 3.54 -5.87 -0.86
C CYS A 113 4.92 -6.15 -0.24
N GLY A 114 5.82 -5.17 -0.29
CA GLY A 114 7.12 -5.21 0.39
C GLY A 114 8.22 -5.98 -0.34
N LYS A 115 7.97 -6.45 -1.57
CA LYS A 115 9.00 -7.03 -2.44
C LYS A 115 10.07 -6.00 -2.75
N VAL A 116 11.33 -6.39 -2.65
CA VAL A 116 12.49 -5.55 -2.98
C VAL A 116 13.16 -6.12 -4.21
N ASP A 117 13.24 -5.31 -5.27
CA ASP A 117 13.83 -5.66 -6.57
C ASP A 117 14.37 -4.38 -7.19
N LEU A 118 15.52 -4.46 -7.87
CA LEU A 118 16.17 -3.33 -8.54
C LEU A 118 15.23 -2.64 -9.54
N LYS A 119 14.32 -3.36 -10.20
CA LYS A 119 13.38 -2.78 -11.16
C LYS A 119 12.37 -1.81 -10.53
N TYR A 120 12.18 -1.89 -9.22
CA TYR A 120 11.31 -0.98 -8.47
C TYR A 120 12.08 0.21 -7.88
N PHE A 121 13.40 0.27 -8.07
CA PHE A 121 14.22 1.38 -7.58
C PHE A 121 14.05 2.57 -8.51
N ASP A 122 12.94 3.27 -8.32
CA ASP A 122 12.72 4.61 -8.83
C ASP A 122 12.90 5.61 -7.68
N THR A 123 13.76 6.61 -7.88
CA THR A 123 14.15 7.56 -6.84
C THR A 123 13.91 9.00 -7.26
N ASN A 124 13.59 9.82 -6.28
CA ASN A 124 13.55 11.26 -6.41
C ASN A 124 13.92 11.88 -5.06
N ILE A 125 14.15 13.20 -5.05
CA ILE A 125 14.59 13.90 -3.84
C ILE A 125 13.62 13.73 -2.67
N LYS A 126 12.31 13.68 -2.91
CA LYS A 126 11.31 13.48 -1.86
C LYS A 126 11.42 12.08 -1.24
N LYS A 127 11.53 11.04 -2.07
CA LYS A 127 11.70 9.65 -1.63
C LYS A 127 12.98 9.48 -0.78
N VAL A 128 14.09 10.06 -1.23
CA VAL A 128 15.37 9.99 -0.52
C VAL A 128 15.30 10.72 0.82
N LEU A 129 14.77 11.95 0.85
CA LEU A 129 14.61 12.71 2.08
C LEU A 129 13.66 12.00 3.06
N GLU A 130 12.59 11.38 2.57
CA GLU A 130 11.70 10.56 3.38
C GLU A 130 12.45 9.39 4.02
N ALA A 131 13.24 8.64 3.24
CA ALA A 131 14.00 7.48 3.74
C ALA A 131 15.12 7.83 4.73
N ILE A 132 15.72 9.02 4.59
CA ILE A 132 16.77 9.50 5.50
C ILE A 132 16.19 9.92 6.85
N ASN A 133 15.01 10.55 6.85
CA ASN A 133 14.46 11.16 8.07
C ASN A 133 13.44 10.27 8.78
N HIS A 134 12.81 9.35 8.05
CA HIS A 134 11.65 8.59 8.50
C HIS A 134 11.60 7.19 7.89
N ASN A 135 10.64 6.39 8.33
CA ASN A 135 10.33 5.13 7.68
C ASN A 135 9.69 5.39 6.31
N SER A 136 10.37 4.96 5.24
CA SER A 136 9.97 5.23 3.86
C SER A 136 8.65 4.60 3.43
N CYS A 137 8.10 3.65 4.19
CA CYS A 137 6.80 3.05 3.92
C CYS A 137 5.68 3.63 4.79
N LEU A 138 5.88 3.77 6.11
CA LEU A 138 4.81 3.97 7.08
C LEU A 138 4.59 5.42 7.54
N ASN A 139 5.58 6.30 7.38
CA ASN A 139 5.43 7.67 7.85
C ASN A 139 4.27 8.38 7.16
N LYS A 140 3.45 9.09 7.94
CA LYS A 140 2.23 9.80 7.49
C LYS A 140 1.22 8.92 6.72
N LYS A 141 1.23 7.60 6.93
CA LYS A 141 0.26 6.69 6.33
C LYS A 141 -0.63 6.03 7.38
N ILE A 142 -1.86 5.78 6.95
CA ILE A 142 -2.86 4.99 7.66
C ILE A 142 -3.33 3.88 6.72
N GLY A 143 -3.40 2.68 7.27
CA GLY A 143 -3.91 1.47 6.64
C GLY A 143 -5.25 1.08 7.26
N ILE A 144 -6.13 0.50 6.45
CA ILE A 144 -7.37 -0.13 6.93
C ILE A 144 -7.44 -1.51 6.25
N ASP A 145 -7.56 -2.58 7.01
CA ASP A 145 -7.69 -3.94 6.46
C ASP A 145 -9.13 -4.29 6.06
N ALA A 146 -9.31 -5.46 5.46
CA ALA A 146 -10.60 -5.96 4.99
C ALA A 146 -11.68 -5.99 6.08
N GLU A 147 -11.29 -6.18 7.34
CA GLU A 147 -12.16 -6.20 8.51
C GLU A 147 -12.46 -4.80 9.08
N GLY A 148 -11.88 -3.74 8.49
CA GLY A 148 -12.07 -2.36 8.90
C GLY A 148 -11.19 -1.93 10.08
N ASN A 149 -10.17 -2.70 10.45
CA ASN A 149 -9.24 -2.33 11.50
C ASN A 149 -8.30 -1.24 11.03
N ILE A 150 -8.11 -0.21 11.86
CA ILE A 150 -7.21 0.91 11.59
C ILE A 150 -5.79 0.53 12.00
N LYS A 151 -4.84 0.64 11.07
CA LYS A 151 -3.45 0.17 11.17
C LYS A 151 -2.49 1.20 10.57
N ASN A 152 -1.18 0.96 10.62
CA ASN A 152 -0.22 1.77 9.84
C ASN A 152 -0.21 1.40 8.35
N CYS A 153 -0.46 0.13 8.08
CA CYS A 153 -0.59 -0.50 6.76
C CYS A 153 -1.54 -1.69 6.96
N PRO A 154 -2.40 -2.06 6.00
CA PRO A 154 -3.35 -3.17 6.18
C PRO A 154 -2.68 -4.48 6.61
N ALA A 155 -1.45 -4.72 6.15
CA ALA A 155 -0.65 -5.90 6.49
C ALA A 155 -0.02 -5.87 7.90
N MET A 156 -0.11 -4.77 8.64
CA MET A 156 0.48 -4.69 9.99
C MET A 156 -0.35 -5.50 11.00
N PRO A 157 0.29 -6.16 11.97
CA PRO A 157 -0.41 -7.01 12.93
C PRO A 157 -1.21 -6.21 13.98
N GLN A 158 -0.69 -5.05 14.41
CA GLN A 158 -1.33 -4.23 15.44
C GLN A 158 -2.46 -3.38 14.85
N SER A 159 -3.64 -3.48 15.45
CA SER A 159 -4.78 -2.58 15.22
C SER A 159 -4.81 -1.46 16.28
N PHE A 160 -5.33 -0.30 15.88
CA PHE A 160 -5.52 0.89 16.71
C PHE A 160 -7.00 1.31 16.80
N GLY A 161 -7.92 0.40 16.48
CA GLY A 161 -9.36 0.63 16.47
C GLY A 161 -10.02 0.05 15.23
N ASN A 162 -11.33 0.23 15.10
CA ASN A 162 -12.09 -0.20 13.92
C ASN A 162 -12.92 0.97 13.39
N ILE A 163 -13.00 1.14 12.07
CA ILE A 163 -13.67 2.28 11.41
C ILE A 163 -15.16 2.44 11.77
N ASN A 164 -15.80 1.38 12.29
CA ASN A 164 -17.19 1.43 12.74
C ASN A 164 -17.35 2.20 14.06
N GLU A 165 -16.31 2.19 14.90
CA GLU A 165 -16.34 2.67 16.29
C GLU A 165 -15.30 3.76 16.58
N THR A 166 -14.21 3.80 15.82
CA THR A 166 -13.04 4.67 16.03
C THR A 166 -12.80 5.53 14.79
N THR A 167 -12.64 6.83 14.99
CA THR A 167 -12.23 7.78 13.93
C THR A 167 -10.73 7.65 13.62
N LEU A 168 -10.30 8.16 12.47
CA LEU A 168 -8.87 8.14 12.14
C LEU A 168 -8.05 9.04 13.08
N GLU A 169 -8.66 10.14 13.52
CA GLU A 169 -8.12 11.10 14.49
C GLU A 169 -7.84 10.43 15.83
N GLU A 170 -8.81 9.66 16.36
CA GLU A 170 -8.65 8.91 17.61
C GLU A 170 -7.55 7.85 17.49
N ALA A 171 -7.52 7.09 16.40
CA ALA A 171 -6.47 6.10 16.15
C ALA A 171 -5.07 6.73 16.10
N LEU A 172 -4.94 7.93 15.51
CA LEU A 172 -3.67 8.68 15.45
C LEU A 172 -3.18 9.19 16.80
N LEU A 173 -4.07 9.34 17.79
CA LEU A 173 -3.73 9.72 19.16
C LEU A 173 -3.23 8.53 19.99
N HIS A 174 -3.40 7.30 19.52
CA HIS A 174 -2.86 6.13 20.19
C HIS A 174 -1.32 6.23 20.29
N GLN A 175 -0.78 6.05 21.50
CA GLN A 175 0.65 6.25 21.79
C GLN A 175 1.58 5.46 20.87
N ASP A 176 1.17 4.24 20.50
CA ASP A 176 1.96 3.34 19.67
C ASP A 176 1.80 3.57 18.17
N PHE A 177 0.83 4.38 17.72
CA PHE A 177 0.53 4.52 16.29
C PHE A 177 1.76 4.98 15.52
N LYS A 178 2.52 5.93 16.08
CA LYS A 178 3.65 6.56 15.41
C LYS A 178 5.00 5.91 15.72
N LYS A 179 5.02 4.76 16.44
CA LYS A 179 6.26 4.15 16.94
C LYS A 179 7.27 3.80 15.83
N TYR A 180 6.77 3.44 14.65
CA TYR A 180 7.62 3.12 13.49
C TYR A 180 7.92 4.32 12.58
N TRP A 181 7.31 5.50 12.79
CA TRP A 181 7.43 6.62 11.83
C TRP A 181 8.87 7.10 11.66
N ASN A 182 9.67 7.06 12.72
CA ASN A 182 11.05 7.51 12.70
C ASN A 182 12.07 6.36 12.64
N LEU A 183 11.61 5.12 12.40
CA LEU A 183 12.51 3.98 12.25
C LEU A 183 13.05 3.96 10.81
N THR A 184 14.30 4.41 10.66
CA THR A 184 14.95 4.56 9.36
C THR A 184 15.79 3.32 9.04
N LYS A 185 16.31 3.22 7.81
CA LYS A 185 17.21 2.12 7.45
C LYS A 185 18.55 2.13 8.22
N GLU A 186 18.95 3.25 8.82
CA GLU A 186 20.13 3.33 9.71
C GLU A 186 19.93 2.49 10.99
N ASP A 187 18.68 2.28 11.40
CA ASP A 187 18.32 1.47 12.57
C ASP A 187 18.14 -0.02 12.23
N ILE A 188 17.95 -0.35 10.95
CA ILE A 188 17.62 -1.70 10.52
C ILE A 188 18.88 -2.54 10.30
N THR A 189 18.95 -3.69 10.97
CA THR A 189 20.05 -4.66 10.87
C THR A 189 20.31 -5.05 9.41
N VAL A 190 21.59 -5.13 9.02
CA VAL A 190 22.09 -5.28 7.63
C VAL A 190 21.80 -4.09 6.72
N CYS A 191 20.59 -3.52 6.79
CA CYS A 191 20.18 -2.44 5.89
C CYS A 191 20.91 -1.11 6.16
N LYS A 192 21.37 -0.86 7.38
CA LYS A 192 22.18 0.32 7.72
C LYS A 192 23.48 0.41 6.92
N ASP A 193 24.05 -0.74 6.57
CA ASP A 193 25.28 -0.85 5.78
C ASP A 193 24.99 -0.95 4.27
N CYS A 194 23.72 -1.02 3.87
CA CYS A 194 23.31 -1.18 2.48
C CYS A 194 23.43 0.14 1.69
N GLU A 195 24.03 0.05 0.50
CA GLU A 195 24.15 1.15 -0.46
C GLU A 195 22.80 1.59 -1.04
N PHE A 196 21.78 0.72 -1.02
CA PHE A 196 20.44 1.02 -1.50
C PHE A 196 19.49 1.57 -0.41
N ARG A 197 19.98 1.79 0.82
CA ARG A 197 19.11 2.08 1.96
C ARG A 197 18.19 3.31 1.80
N ASN A 198 18.64 4.31 1.05
CA ASN A 198 17.87 5.55 0.81
C ASN A 198 16.97 5.49 -0.43
N VAL A 199 17.00 4.38 -1.19
CA VAL A 199 16.14 4.16 -2.37
C VAL A 199 15.20 2.97 -2.18
N CYS A 200 15.55 2.02 -1.32
CA CYS A 200 14.71 0.90 -0.95
C CYS A 200 13.55 1.34 -0.04
N THR A 201 12.33 0.93 -0.37
CA THR A 201 11.18 1.08 0.55
C THR A 201 11.29 0.08 1.69
N ASP A 202 11.05 0.53 2.92
CA ASP A 202 11.19 -0.30 4.12
C ASP A 202 9.87 -0.90 4.61
N CYS A 203 9.68 -2.21 4.38
CA CYS A 203 8.49 -2.91 4.88
C CYS A 203 8.71 -3.40 6.32
N ARG A 204 7.88 -2.90 7.26
CA ARG A 204 7.83 -3.39 8.66
C ARG A 204 6.71 -4.40 8.92
N ALA A 205 5.81 -4.59 7.95
CA ALA A 205 4.76 -5.62 8.05
C ALA A 205 5.33 -7.03 7.91
N PHE A 206 6.33 -7.21 7.05
CA PHE A 206 7.00 -8.48 6.78
C PHE A 206 8.51 -8.35 7.03
N THR A 207 8.96 -8.79 8.20
CA THR A 207 10.35 -8.76 8.63
C THR A 207 10.89 -10.17 8.84
N GLU A 208 12.20 -10.31 8.99
CA GLU A 208 12.80 -11.61 9.35
C GLU A 208 12.54 -12.01 10.82
N GLN A 209 12.03 -11.10 11.67
CA GLN A 209 11.72 -11.35 13.09
C GLN A 209 12.91 -11.89 13.90
N THR A 210 14.10 -11.37 13.65
CA THR A 210 15.37 -11.82 14.25
C THR A 210 15.96 -10.83 15.25
N HIS A 211 15.62 -9.55 15.17
CA HIS A 211 16.23 -8.49 15.96
C HIS A 211 15.19 -7.50 16.48
N VAL A 212 15.29 -7.17 17.77
CA VAL A 212 14.46 -6.18 18.45
C VAL A 212 15.39 -5.20 19.17
N ASN A 213 15.14 -3.91 19.05
CA ASN A 213 15.93 -2.89 19.74
C ASN A 213 15.49 -2.69 21.20
N GLU A 214 16.18 -1.82 21.94
CA GLU A 214 15.88 -1.53 23.35
C GLU A 214 14.48 -0.95 23.57
N ALA A 215 13.92 -0.28 22.56
CA ALA A 215 12.55 0.25 22.57
C ALA A 215 11.48 -0.80 22.21
N GLY A 216 11.86 -2.07 22.02
CA GLY A 216 10.94 -3.15 21.68
C GLY A 216 10.47 -3.15 20.22
N LEU A 217 11.14 -2.41 19.33
CA LEU A 217 10.80 -2.37 17.90
C LEU A 217 11.60 -3.41 17.12
N ASP A 218 10.92 -4.08 16.18
CA ASP A 218 11.54 -4.99 15.24
C ASP A 218 12.44 -4.24 14.23
N VAL A 219 13.74 -4.45 14.38
CA VAL A 219 14.81 -3.87 13.56
C VAL A 219 15.45 -4.90 12.63
N SER A 220 14.74 -5.97 12.34
CA SER A 220 15.17 -7.01 11.40
C SER A 220 15.07 -6.51 9.97
N LYS A 221 15.88 -7.10 9.09
CA LYS A 221 15.80 -6.88 7.64
C LYS A 221 14.38 -7.22 7.12
N PRO A 222 13.87 -6.49 6.10
CA PRO A 222 12.62 -6.87 5.44
C PRO A 222 12.71 -8.28 4.87
N LEU A 223 11.68 -9.09 5.12
CA LEU A 223 11.65 -10.50 4.77
C LEU A 223 11.86 -10.73 3.27
N LYS A 224 11.19 -9.91 2.46
CA LYS A 224 11.15 -10.03 0.99
C LYS A 224 12.33 -9.37 0.28
N CYS A 225 13.39 -9.02 1.01
CA CYS A 225 14.64 -8.54 0.45
C CYS A 225 15.66 -9.67 0.32
N GLY A 226 15.98 -10.01 -0.93
CA GLY A 226 16.97 -11.02 -1.29
C GLY A 226 18.42 -10.53 -1.35
N TYR A 227 18.65 -9.22 -1.23
CA TYR A 227 19.95 -8.60 -1.44
C TYR A 227 20.85 -8.66 -0.20
N ASP A 228 22.12 -8.99 -0.37
CA ASP A 228 23.14 -8.92 0.67
C ASP A 228 24.19 -7.84 0.32
N PRO A 229 24.27 -6.73 1.10
CA PRO A 229 25.20 -5.63 0.82
C PRO A 229 26.67 -5.94 1.12
N TYR A 230 26.98 -7.05 1.80
CA TYR A 230 28.38 -7.42 2.07
C TYR A 230 28.99 -8.26 0.96
N THR A 231 28.15 -8.95 0.19
CA THR A 231 28.55 -9.81 -0.94
C THR A 231 28.12 -9.25 -2.30
N ASN A 232 27.23 -8.25 -2.31
CA ASN A 232 26.59 -7.66 -3.49
C ASN A 232 25.81 -8.67 -4.33
N GLN A 233 25.22 -9.68 -3.67
CA GLN A 233 24.49 -10.75 -4.34
C GLN A 233 23.00 -10.69 -4.04
N TRP A 234 22.21 -11.01 -5.07
CA TRP A 234 20.77 -11.22 -4.95
C TRP A 234 20.49 -12.71 -4.85
N SER A 235 19.68 -13.09 -3.86
CA SER A 235 19.14 -14.43 -3.70
C SER A 235 17.62 -14.38 -3.69
N ASP A 236 16.96 -15.46 -4.08
CA ASP A 236 15.52 -15.56 -3.90
C ASP A 236 15.20 -15.63 -2.40
N TRP A 237 14.47 -14.62 -1.92
CA TRP A 237 14.10 -14.51 -0.51
C TRP A 237 13.15 -15.64 -0.08
N SER A 238 12.33 -16.17 -1.00
CA SER A 238 11.31 -17.16 -0.68
C SER A 238 11.90 -18.55 -0.40
N THR A 239 13.05 -18.86 -1.00
CA THR A 239 13.74 -20.15 -0.85
C THR A 239 14.85 -20.12 0.21
N ASN A 240 15.08 -18.97 0.86
CA ASN A 240 16.15 -18.84 1.85
C ASN A 240 15.83 -19.63 3.14
N PRO A 241 16.68 -20.58 3.57
CA PRO A 241 16.43 -21.40 4.76
C PRO A 241 16.27 -20.61 6.06
N LEU A 242 16.99 -19.49 6.22
CA LEU A 242 16.95 -18.66 7.42
C LEU A 242 15.63 -17.88 7.56
N LYS A 243 14.90 -17.71 6.45
CA LYS A 243 13.65 -16.95 6.39
C LYS A 243 12.41 -17.82 6.58
N GLN A 244 12.53 -19.15 6.53
CA GLN A 244 11.39 -20.07 6.52
C GLN A 244 10.48 -19.94 7.74
N LYS A 245 11.07 -19.70 8.93
CA LYS A 245 10.29 -19.48 10.16
C LYS A 245 9.40 -18.23 10.04
N ALA A 246 9.94 -17.13 9.52
CA ALA A 246 9.17 -15.89 9.33
C ALA A 246 8.14 -16.05 8.22
N ILE A 247 8.48 -16.71 7.10
CA ILE A 247 7.56 -17.00 6.00
C ILE A 247 6.33 -17.78 6.51
N GLN A 248 6.56 -18.84 7.29
CA GLN A 248 5.49 -19.61 7.94
C GLN A 248 4.65 -18.75 8.88
N ASN A 249 5.27 -17.91 9.71
CA ASN A 249 4.56 -17.02 10.63
C ASN A 249 3.63 -16.04 9.89
N TYR A 250 3.98 -15.62 8.68
CA TYR A 250 3.16 -14.73 7.85
C TYR A 250 2.24 -15.44 6.86
N SER A 251 2.24 -16.79 6.85
CA SER A 251 1.47 -17.59 5.87
C SER A 251 1.76 -17.20 4.42
N LEU A 252 3.03 -16.96 4.11
CA LEU A 252 3.54 -16.60 2.78
C LEU A 252 4.11 -17.79 2.01
#